data_AF-A0A4P9Y4U6-F1
#
_entry.id   AF-A0A4P9Y4U6-F1
#
_cell.length_a   1.000
_cell.length_b   1.000
_cell.length_c   1.000
_cell.angle_alpha   90.00
_cell.angle_beta   90.00
_cell.angle_gamma   90.00
#
_symmetry.space_group_name_H-M   'P 1'
#
loop_
_entity.id
_entity.type
_entity.pdbx_description
1 polymer ?
#
loop_
_entity_poly.entity_id
_entity_poly.type
_entity_poly.pdbx_seq_one_letter_code
_entity_poly.pdbx_strand_id
1 'polypeptide(L)'
;MTHSYAHPPSYLPPIADGRPRRKKNRWGPVEVRLQVPGVPTTLTTNIPSEKLELYALAIRIDDINKKFNDRTYIPINDGDRSPSPEPVYGADGKRANTRDVRYRRKLEEERHQIVQRATALDPSYVPPTDYKKPTKAMDRVWIPDREFPEVNFIGLLIGPRGNTLKKMESESGAKIAIRGRGSVKEGKAATMTDGVEDDLHCQVAADSQEKVEKAVKMINKIIETACSTPDAMNDLKRHQLRELATLNGTLRDDESQTCANCGENGHRRWECPHAANVTLNITCQRCGAVGHVAQDCRMNT
;
A
#
# COMPACT_ATOMS: atom_id res chain seq x y z
N MET A 1 -31.25 -57.23 32.84
CA MET A 1 -30.82 -56.48 31.65
C MET A 1 -29.38 -56.07 31.86
N THR A 2 -28.54 -56.45 30.91
CA THR A 2 -27.08 -56.40 30.88
C THR A 2 -26.55 -54.99 30.67
N HIS A 3 -25.58 -54.55 31.47
CA HIS A 3 -24.60 -53.57 31.03
C HIS A 3 -23.21 -54.01 31.51
N SER A 4 -22.50 -54.66 30.59
CA SER A 4 -21.09 -54.99 30.68
C SER A 4 -20.27 -53.70 30.66
N TYR A 5 -19.54 -53.42 31.74
CA TYR A 5 -18.51 -52.39 31.74
C TYR A 5 -17.27 -52.97 31.04
N ALA A 6 -16.98 -52.48 29.84
CA ALA A 6 -15.71 -52.76 29.17
C ALA A 6 -14.59 -52.00 29.89
N HIS A 7 -13.65 -52.74 30.47
CA HIS A 7 -12.42 -52.18 31.04
C HIS A 7 -11.58 -51.51 29.94
N PRO A 8 -10.94 -50.36 30.21
CA PRO A 8 -10.01 -49.75 29.26
C PRO A 8 -8.79 -50.67 29.05
N PRO A 9 -8.18 -50.66 27.85
CA PRO A 9 -7.02 -51.50 27.55
C PRO A 9 -5.89 -51.17 28.52
N SER A 10 -5.42 -52.20 29.23
CA SER A 10 -4.26 -52.15 30.11
C SER A 10 -3.07 -51.59 29.35
N TYR A 11 -2.48 -50.52 29.89
CA TYR A 11 -1.19 -50.02 29.47
C TYR A 11 -0.17 -51.16 29.58
N LEU A 12 0.26 -51.71 28.44
CA LEU A 12 1.44 -52.55 28.41
C LEU A 12 2.66 -51.65 28.74
N PRO A 13 3.47 -52.00 29.74
CA PRO A 13 4.70 -51.26 29.99
C PRO A 13 5.62 -51.37 28.76
N PRO A 14 6.45 -50.35 28.49
CA PRO A 14 7.38 -50.39 27.37
C PRO A 14 8.33 -51.56 27.57
N ILE A 15 8.37 -52.48 26.60
CA ILE A 15 9.36 -53.55 26.56
C ILE A 15 10.74 -52.89 26.59
N ALA A 16 11.47 -53.12 27.68
CA ALA A 16 12.85 -52.71 27.87
C ALA A 16 13.78 -53.57 27.00
N ASP A 17 13.57 -53.53 25.70
CA ASP A 17 14.51 -54.08 24.74
C ASP A 17 15.56 -53.01 24.48
N GLY A 18 16.80 -53.26 24.91
CA GLY A 18 18.00 -52.44 24.68
C GLY A 18 18.41 -52.27 23.20
N ARG A 19 17.43 -52.24 22.28
CA ARG A 19 17.63 -51.91 20.88
C ARG A 19 17.87 -50.39 20.80
N PRO A 20 18.94 -49.93 20.14
CA PRO A 20 19.17 -48.50 19.96
C PRO A 20 17.96 -47.86 19.27
N ARG A 21 17.49 -46.72 19.78
CA ARG A 21 16.42 -45.92 19.16
C ARG A 21 16.70 -45.82 17.66
N ARG A 22 15.81 -46.37 16.84
CA ARG A 22 15.92 -46.33 15.37
C ARG A 22 16.17 -44.88 14.96
N LYS A 23 17.37 -44.58 14.42
CA LYS A 23 17.70 -43.23 13.93
C LYS A 23 16.60 -42.85 12.94
N LYS A 24 15.93 -41.71 13.17
CA LYS A 24 14.93 -41.20 12.24
C LYS A 24 15.59 -41.13 10.87
N ASN A 25 15.06 -41.85 9.89
CA ASN A 25 15.56 -41.76 8.53
C ASN A 25 15.41 -40.32 8.07
N ARG A 26 16.48 -39.75 7.52
CA ARG A 26 16.48 -38.39 6.95
C ARG A 26 15.53 -38.29 5.74
N TRP A 27 15.18 -39.44 5.19
CA TRP A 27 14.22 -39.67 4.12
C TRP A 27 12.91 -40.19 4.71
N GLY A 28 11.78 -39.69 4.20
CA GLY A 28 10.45 -40.17 4.59
C GLY A 28 10.21 -41.64 4.24
N PRO A 29 9.07 -42.22 4.66
CA PRO A 29 8.69 -43.57 4.25
C PRO A 29 8.61 -43.67 2.73
N VAL A 30 8.96 -44.82 2.16
CA VAL A 30 8.94 -45.06 0.69
C VAL A 30 7.55 -44.82 0.09
N GLU A 31 6.50 -45.06 0.88
CA GLU A 31 5.09 -44.80 0.55
C GLU A 31 4.77 -43.31 0.33
N VAL A 32 5.57 -42.40 0.89
CA VAL A 32 5.41 -40.94 0.75
C VAL A 32 6.26 -40.39 -0.41
N ARG A 33 6.93 -41.26 -1.18
CA ARG A 33 7.75 -40.84 -2.31
C ARG A 33 6.85 -40.30 -3.43
N LEU A 34 6.89 -38.99 -3.60
CA LEU A 34 6.11 -38.28 -4.60
C LEU A 34 6.62 -38.63 -6.01
N GLN A 35 5.92 -39.54 -6.69
CA GLN A 35 6.12 -39.79 -8.12
C GLN A 35 5.34 -38.73 -8.89
N VAL A 36 6.01 -37.69 -9.37
CA VAL A 36 5.39 -36.63 -10.16
C VAL A 36 5.18 -37.14 -11.59
N PRO A 37 3.93 -37.21 -12.10
CA PRO A 37 3.67 -37.68 -13.46
C PRO A 37 4.38 -36.79 -14.49
N GLY A 38 5.15 -37.40 -15.41
CA GLY A 38 5.82 -36.68 -16.51
C GLY A 38 7.13 -35.97 -16.16
N VAL A 39 7.62 -36.09 -14.91
CA VAL A 39 8.77 -35.33 -14.41
C VAL A 39 9.86 -36.32 -13.92
N PRO A 40 10.84 -36.68 -14.78
CA PRO A 40 11.80 -37.74 -14.50
C PRO A 40 12.83 -37.35 -13.42
N THR A 41 12.83 -38.06 -12.28
CA THR A 41 13.69 -37.76 -11.11
C THR A 41 15.20 -37.78 -11.41
N THR A 42 15.62 -38.35 -12.55
CA THR A 42 16.98 -38.29 -13.08
C THR A 42 17.09 -37.15 -14.10
N LEU A 43 17.87 -36.14 -13.76
CA LEU A 43 18.18 -35.02 -14.66
C LEU A 43 19.30 -35.43 -15.63
N THR A 44 19.16 -35.10 -16.91
CA THR A 44 20.24 -35.26 -17.90
C THR A 44 21.37 -34.26 -17.63
N THR A 45 22.62 -34.65 -17.88
CA THR A 45 23.78 -33.76 -17.72
C THR A 45 23.69 -32.61 -18.74
N ASN A 46 23.93 -31.36 -18.29
CA ASN A 46 23.88 -30.09 -19.06
C ASN A 46 22.54 -29.32 -19.13
N ILE A 47 21.74 -29.31 -18.06
CA ILE A 47 20.58 -28.39 -17.95
C ILE A 47 21.05 -27.05 -17.33
N PRO A 48 20.69 -25.87 -17.89
CA PRO A 48 21.03 -24.58 -17.30
C PRO A 48 20.35 -24.39 -15.94
N SER A 49 20.97 -23.60 -15.05
CA SER A 49 20.51 -23.40 -13.66
C SER A 49 19.05 -22.94 -13.57
N GLU A 50 18.63 -22.03 -14.45
CA GLU A 50 17.24 -21.52 -14.48
C GLU A 50 16.22 -22.62 -14.76
N LYS A 51 16.54 -23.56 -15.68
CA LYS A 51 15.67 -24.70 -15.98
C LYS A 51 15.66 -25.72 -14.84
N LEU A 52 16.78 -25.89 -14.13
CA LEU A 52 16.84 -26.72 -12.92
C LEU A 52 15.97 -26.13 -11.80
N GLU A 53 15.98 -24.81 -11.62
CA GLU A 53 15.11 -24.13 -10.67
C GLU A 53 13.64 -24.31 -11.04
N LEU A 54 13.25 -24.04 -12.29
CA LEU A 54 11.89 -24.25 -12.77
C LEU A 54 11.40 -25.69 -12.54
N TYR A 55 12.27 -26.67 -12.81
CA TYR A 55 12.00 -28.08 -12.57
C TYR A 55 11.76 -28.39 -11.08
N ALA A 56 12.60 -27.84 -10.20
CA ALA A 56 12.43 -28.01 -8.75
C ALA A 56 11.15 -27.33 -8.24
N LEU A 57 10.82 -26.15 -8.76
CA LEU A 57 9.57 -25.43 -8.43
C LEU A 57 8.34 -26.23 -8.89
N ALA A 58 8.38 -26.83 -10.09
CA ALA A 58 7.30 -27.66 -10.61
C ALA A 58 7.02 -28.89 -9.73
N ILE A 59 8.07 -29.63 -9.33
CA ILE A 59 7.93 -30.76 -8.39
C ILE A 59 7.26 -30.31 -7.09
N ARG A 60 7.69 -29.17 -6.55
CA ARG A 60 7.14 -28.66 -5.29
C ARG A 60 5.68 -28.25 -5.41
N ILE A 61 5.26 -27.67 -6.53
CA ILE A 61 3.85 -27.34 -6.80
C ILE A 61 3.00 -28.60 -6.82
N ASP A 62 3.45 -29.66 -7.49
CA ASP A 62 2.72 -30.93 -7.57
C ASP A 62 2.65 -31.64 -6.21
N ASP A 63 3.71 -31.56 -5.41
CA ASP A 63 3.71 -32.05 -4.03
C ASP A 63 2.63 -31.36 -3.19
N ILE A 64 2.49 -30.04 -3.34
CA ILE A 64 1.47 -29.27 -2.63
C ILE A 64 0.07 -29.63 -3.13
N ASN A 65 -0.13 -29.78 -4.44
CA ASN A 65 -1.41 -30.19 -5.02
C ASN A 65 -1.83 -31.59 -4.53
N LYS A 66 -0.90 -32.54 -4.47
CA LYS A 66 -1.17 -33.87 -3.90
C LYS A 66 -1.56 -33.79 -2.42
N LYS A 67 -0.89 -32.96 -1.62
CA LYS A 67 -1.28 -32.73 -0.22
C LYS A 67 -2.69 -32.15 -0.07
N PHE A 68 -3.13 -31.31 -1.02
CA PHE A 68 -4.50 -30.81 -1.04
C PHE A 68 -5.51 -31.89 -1.44
N ASN A 69 -5.20 -32.69 -2.47
CA ASN A 69 -6.06 -33.77 -2.94
C ASN A 69 -6.23 -34.87 -1.88
N ASP A 70 -5.13 -35.32 -1.28
CA ASP A 70 -5.12 -36.40 -0.29
C ASP A 70 -5.53 -35.91 1.11
N ARG A 71 -5.69 -34.59 1.31
CA ARG A 71 -5.94 -33.94 2.61
C ARG A 71 -4.88 -34.28 3.68
N THR A 72 -3.65 -34.61 3.25
CA THR A 72 -2.52 -35.00 4.11
C THR A 72 -1.66 -33.81 4.57
N TYR A 73 -2.17 -32.58 4.44
CA TYR A 73 -1.43 -31.36 4.78
C TYR A 73 -1.23 -31.12 6.28
N ILE A 74 -1.90 -31.88 7.15
CA ILE A 74 -1.74 -31.79 8.61
C ILE A 74 -0.73 -32.84 9.08
N PRO A 75 0.37 -32.43 9.76
CA PRO A 75 1.32 -33.37 10.32
C PRO A 75 0.68 -34.33 11.34
N ILE A 76 0.84 -35.63 11.09
CA ILE A 76 0.27 -36.71 11.92
C ILE A 76 0.92 -36.74 13.31
N ASN A 77 2.23 -36.52 13.40
CA ASN A 77 2.96 -36.57 14.67
C ASN A 77 2.81 -35.28 15.48
N ASP A 78 2.50 -35.42 16.77
CA ASP A 78 2.32 -34.31 17.71
C ASP A 78 3.62 -33.52 17.97
N GLY A 79 4.79 -34.16 17.90
CA GLY A 79 6.09 -33.54 18.18
C GLY A 79 6.62 -32.63 17.08
N ASP A 80 6.11 -32.74 15.85
CA ASP A 80 6.53 -31.90 14.72
C ASP A 80 5.60 -30.67 14.56
N ARG A 81 4.70 -30.45 15.53
CA ARG A 81 3.69 -29.39 15.49
C ARG A 81 4.20 -28.14 16.19
N SER A 82 4.08 -27.01 15.50
CA SER A 82 4.27 -25.70 16.13
C SER A 82 3.12 -25.41 17.11
N PRO A 83 3.38 -24.75 18.26
CA PRO A 83 2.33 -24.29 19.17
C PRO A 83 1.21 -23.54 18.44
N SER A 84 -0.03 -23.76 18.85
CA SER A 84 -1.16 -23.10 18.20
C SER A 84 -1.27 -21.64 18.65
N PRO A 85 -1.37 -20.67 17.72
CA PRO A 85 -1.63 -19.28 18.05
C PRO A 85 -3.03 -19.11 18.63
N GLU A 86 -3.29 -17.94 19.21
CA GLU A 86 -4.55 -17.65 19.90
C GLU A 86 -5.77 -17.74 18.97
N PRO A 87 -6.94 -18.15 19.50
CA PRO A 87 -8.17 -18.23 18.72
C PRO A 87 -8.67 -16.85 18.31
N VAL A 88 -8.77 -16.61 17.00
CA VAL A 88 -9.42 -15.43 16.43
C VAL A 88 -10.83 -15.81 15.97
N TYR A 89 -11.83 -15.04 16.40
CA TYR A 89 -13.22 -15.21 16.01
C TYR A 89 -13.58 -14.22 14.92
N GLY A 90 -14.31 -14.69 13.90
CA GLY A 90 -14.84 -13.82 12.84
C GLY A 90 -16.07 -13.05 13.28
N ALA A 91 -16.57 -12.16 12.42
CA ALA A 91 -17.82 -11.43 12.63
C ALA A 91 -19.05 -12.35 12.79
N ASP A 92 -18.94 -13.59 12.34
CA ASP A 92 -19.94 -14.66 12.44
C ASP A 92 -19.87 -15.45 13.76
N GLY A 93 -18.97 -15.08 14.68
CA GLY A 93 -18.80 -15.75 15.98
C GLY A 93 -18.16 -17.15 15.89
N LYS A 94 -17.78 -17.61 14.69
CA LYS A 94 -17.06 -18.87 14.50
C LYS A 94 -15.56 -18.65 14.66
N ARG A 95 -14.86 -19.71 15.08
CA ARG A 95 -13.39 -19.71 15.14
C ARG A 95 -12.84 -19.63 13.72
N ALA A 96 -12.33 -18.47 13.32
CA ALA A 96 -11.73 -18.26 12.02
C ALA A 96 -10.35 -18.94 11.92
N ASN A 97 -9.60 -18.97 13.02
CA ASN A 97 -8.23 -19.50 13.07
C ASN A 97 -8.17 -20.99 13.47
N THR A 98 -8.85 -21.87 12.73
CA THR A 98 -8.75 -23.32 12.99
C THR A 98 -7.41 -23.90 12.52
N ARG A 99 -7.01 -25.06 13.07
CA ARG A 99 -5.79 -25.77 12.64
C ARG A 99 -5.77 -26.03 11.14
N ASP A 100 -6.91 -26.42 10.59
CA ASP A 100 -7.07 -26.79 9.19
C ASP A 100 -6.83 -25.58 8.31
N VAL A 101 -7.44 -24.45 8.68
CA VAL A 101 -7.28 -23.16 7.99
C VAL A 101 -5.83 -22.70 8.05
N ARG A 102 -5.12 -22.86 9.17
CA ARG A 102 -3.70 -22.46 9.28
C ARG A 102 -2.79 -23.25 8.34
N TYR A 103 -2.88 -24.58 8.35
CA TYR A 103 -2.03 -25.42 7.49
C TYR A 103 -2.38 -25.26 6.01
N ARG A 104 -3.68 -25.14 5.70
CA ARG A 104 -4.15 -24.84 4.34
C ARG A 104 -3.60 -23.50 3.85
N ARG A 105 -3.80 -22.43 4.62
CA ARG A 105 -3.28 -21.09 4.29
C ARG A 105 -1.77 -21.10 4.11
N LYS A 106 -1.03 -21.82 4.96
CA LYS A 106 0.43 -21.94 4.85
C LYS A 106 0.86 -22.60 3.53
N LEU A 107 0.22 -23.68 3.11
CA LEU A 107 0.52 -24.34 1.84
C LEU A 107 0.02 -23.55 0.62
N GLU A 108 -1.11 -22.85 0.74
CA GLU A 108 -1.62 -21.95 -0.31
C GLU A 108 -0.66 -20.78 -0.54
N GLU A 109 -0.16 -20.17 0.54
CA GLU A 109 0.86 -19.12 0.52
C GLU A 109 2.18 -19.63 -0.09
N GLU A 110 2.65 -20.81 0.33
CA GLU A 110 3.83 -21.44 -0.25
C GLU A 110 3.65 -21.69 -1.75
N ARG A 111 2.51 -22.26 -2.16
CA ARG A 111 2.16 -22.48 -3.57
C ARG A 111 2.15 -21.17 -4.34
N HIS A 112 1.60 -20.11 -3.75
CA HIS A 112 1.56 -18.79 -4.36
C HIS A 112 2.96 -18.22 -4.63
N GLN A 113 3.85 -18.28 -3.63
CA GLN A 113 5.23 -17.80 -3.77
C GLN A 113 6.00 -18.56 -4.84
N ILE A 114 5.83 -19.88 -4.89
CA ILE A 114 6.51 -20.74 -5.89
C ILE A 114 5.98 -20.45 -7.30
N VAL A 115 4.66 -20.30 -7.46
CA VAL A 115 4.05 -19.93 -8.75
C VAL A 115 4.51 -18.53 -9.20
N GLN A 116 4.59 -17.55 -8.29
CA GLN A 116 5.13 -16.23 -8.63
C GLN A 116 6.58 -16.33 -9.12
N ARG A 117 7.43 -17.10 -8.43
CA ARG A 117 8.82 -17.31 -8.83
C ARG A 117 8.94 -18.01 -10.19
N ALA A 118 8.13 -19.04 -10.42
CA ALA A 118 8.10 -19.74 -11.71
C ALA A 118 7.68 -18.80 -12.86
N THR A 119 6.67 -17.96 -12.62
CA THR A 119 6.21 -16.94 -13.60
C THR A 119 7.27 -15.88 -13.88
N ALA A 120 8.09 -15.52 -12.88
CA ALA A 120 9.18 -14.55 -13.05
C ALA A 120 10.38 -15.12 -13.84
N LEU A 121 10.66 -16.42 -13.68
CA LEU A 121 11.72 -17.12 -14.40
C LEU A 121 11.33 -17.46 -15.84
N ASP A 122 10.09 -17.90 -16.06
CA ASP A 122 9.56 -18.19 -17.38
C ASP A 122 8.21 -17.47 -17.59
N PRO A 123 8.18 -16.41 -18.41
CA PRO A 123 6.94 -15.73 -18.78
C PRO A 123 5.93 -16.61 -19.52
N SER A 124 6.36 -17.73 -20.11
CA SER A 124 5.47 -18.71 -20.76
C SER A 124 4.86 -19.72 -19.78
N TYR A 125 5.23 -19.67 -18.50
CA TYR A 125 4.73 -20.59 -17.50
C TYR A 125 3.22 -20.43 -17.28
N VAL A 126 2.49 -21.54 -17.36
CA VAL A 126 1.05 -21.59 -17.09
C VAL A 126 0.83 -22.20 -15.71
N PRO A 127 0.26 -21.46 -14.74
CA PRO A 127 -0.06 -21.99 -13.43
C PRO A 127 -1.09 -23.13 -13.49
N PRO A 128 -1.09 -24.05 -12.50
CA PRO A 128 -2.09 -25.13 -12.42
C PRO A 128 -3.53 -24.60 -12.38
N THR A 129 -4.50 -25.38 -12.87
CA THR A 129 -5.92 -24.99 -12.89
C THR A 129 -6.51 -24.73 -11.51
N ASP A 130 -6.04 -25.45 -10.48
CA ASP A 130 -6.51 -25.32 -9.10
C ASP A 130 -5.85 -24.15 -8.35
N TYR A 131 -4.93 -23.43 -9.02
CA TYR A 131 -4.29 -22.26 -8.46
C TYR A 131 -5.13 -21.01 -8.71
N LYS A 132 -5.62 -20.44 -7.61
CA LYS A 132 -6.27 -19.13 -7.59
C LYS A 132 -5.25 -18.11 -7.08
N LYS A 133 -4.94 -17.10 -7.88
CA LYS A 133 -4.16 -15.94 -7.42
C LYS A 133 -4.91 -15.30 -6.24
N PRO A 134 -4.23 -14.94 -5.14
CA PRO A 134 -4.84 -14.19 -4.06
C PRO A 134 -5.51 -12.95 -4.63
N THR A 135 -6.80 -12.78 -4.33
CA THR A 135 -7.52 -11.57 -4.69
C THR A 135 -6.82 -10.39 -4.02
N LYS A 136 -6.54 -9.33 -4.77
CA LYS A 136 -6.01 -8.09 -4.19
C LYS A 136 -6.98 -7.63 -3.10
N ALA A 137 -6.43 -7.31 -1.93
CA ALA A 137 -7.19 -6.67 -0.88
C ALA A 137 -7.74 -5.37 -1.42
N MET A 138 -9.03 -5.13 -1.23
CA MET A 138 -9.69 -3.91 -1.66
C MET A 138 -10.58 -3.38 -0.55
N ASP A 139 -10.61 -2.07 -0.41
CA ASP A 139 -11.48 -1.38 0.54
C ASP A 139 -12.00 -0.07 -0.06
N ARG A 140 -13.15 0.40 0.44
CA ARG A 140 -13.81 1.62 -0.04
C ARG A 140 -13.99 2.60 1.11
N VAL A 141 -13.50 3.82 0.92
CA VAL A 141 -13.65 4.93 1.85
C VAL A 141 -14.63 5.94 1.27
N TRP A 142 -15.76 6.13 1.94
CA TRP A 142 -16.78 7.10 1.54
C TRP A 142 -16.39 8.51 1.95
N ILE A 143 -16.58 9.47 1.04
CA ILE A 143 -16.28 10.89 1.30
C ILE A 143 -17.60 11.61 1.57
N PRO A 144 -17.72 12.38 2.68
CA PRO A 144 -18.96 13.07 3.05
C PRO A 144 -19.14 14.38 2.26
N ASP A 145 -19.34 14.28 0.94
CA ASP A 145 -19.56 15.43 0.05
C ASP A 145 -20.92 16.10 0.29
N ARG A 146 -21.95 15.31 0.62
CA ARG A 146 -23.30 15.81 0.93
C ARG A 146 -23.37 16.64 2.22
N GLU A 147 -22.56 16.29 3.21
CA GLU A 147 -22.53 16.97 4.51
C GLU A 147 -21.71 18.26 4.44
N PHE A 148 -20.66 18.28 3.62
CA PHE A 148 -19.74 19.41 3.47
C PHE A 148 -19.56 19.79 1.99
N PRO A 149 -20.60 20.32 1.32
CA PRO A 149 -20.54 20.65 -0.10
C PRO A 149 -19.58 21.81 -0.41
N GLU A 150 -19.22 22.63 0.58
CA GLU A 150 -18.27 23.73 0.44
C GLU A 150 -16.80 23.26 0.38
N VAL A 151 -16.52 22.03 0.83
CA VAL A 151 -15.16 21.51 0.95
C VAL A 151 -14.78 20.72 -0.30
N ASN A 152 -13.70 21.15 -0.97
CA ASN A 152 -13.17 20.49 -2.16
C ASN A 152 -12.28 19.27 -1.82
N PHE A 153 -12.89 18.17 -1.38
CA PHE A 153 -12.17 16.94 -1.00
C PHE A 153 -11.28 16.38 -2.12
N ILE A 154 -11.76 16.37 -3.36
CA ILE A 154 -11.00 15.86 -4.53
C ILE A 154 -9.72 16.65 -4.72
N GLY A 155 -9.78 17.98 -4.61
CA GLY A 155 -8.61 18.85 -4.74
C GLY A 155 -7.58 18.59 -3.65
N LEU A 156 -8.03 18.41 -2.41
CA LEU A 156 -7.17 18.17 -1.25
C LEU A 156 -6.50 16.78 -1.30
N LEU A 157 -7.23 15.75 -1.71
CA LEU A 157 -6.72 14.38 -1.82
C LEU A 157 -5.74 14.20 -2.99
N ILE A 158 -6.00 14.85 -4.13
CA ILE A 158 -5.13 14.79 -5.30
C ILE A 158 -3.88 15.66 -5.09
N GLY A 159 -4.07 16.90 -4.61
CA GLY A 159 -3.03 17.90 -4.48
C GLY A 159 -2.48 18.42 -5.83
N PRO A 160 -1.46 19.30 -5.80
CA PRO A 160 -0.87 19.88 -7.01
C PRO A 160 -0.27 18.78 -7.90
N ARG A 161 -0.70 18.72 -9.17
CA ARG A 161 -0.29 17.71 -10.17
C ARG A 161 -0.42 16.24 -9.71
N GLY A 162 -1.26 15.96 -8.71
CA GLY A 162 -1.39 14.61 -8.14
C GLY A 162 -0.26 14.20 -7.20
N ASN A 163 0.58 15.13 -6.74
CA ASN A 163 1.71 14.83 -5.85
C ASN A 163 1.25 14.24 -4.52
N THR A 164 0.17 14.77 -3.93
CA THR A 164 -0.37 14.27 -2.65
C THR A 164 -0.92 12.86 -2.79
N LEU A 165 -1.68 12.57 -3.86
CA LEU A 165 -2.17 11.22 -4.15
C LEU A 165 -1.01 10.24 -4.35
N LYS A 166 -0.03 10.59 -5.19
CA LYS A 166 1.16 9.76 -5.45
C LYS A 166 1.97 9.50 -4.17
N LYS A 167 2.08 10.51 -3.30
CA LYS A 167 2.75 10.36 -2.00
C LYS A 167 2.02 9.34 -1.13
N MET A 168 0.70 9.42 -1.03
CA MET A 168 -0.10 8.44 -0.29
C MET A 168 0.01 7.02 -0.89
N GLU A 169 -0.01 6.89 -2.22
CA GLU A 169 0.17 5.60 -2.90
C GLU A 169 1.58 5.02 -2.63
N SER A 170 2.62 5.84 -2.70
CA SER A 170 3.99 5.41 -2.43
C SER A 170 4.22 5.03 -0.97
N GLU A 171 3.65 5.77 -0.01
CA GLU A 171 3.82 5.51 1.42
C GLU A 171 3.00 4.31 1.91
N SER A 172 1.83 4.07 1.31
CA SER A 172 1.00 2.90 1.62
C SER A 172 1.42 1.65 0.85
N GLY A 173 2.02 1.81 -0.33
CA GLY A 173 2.17 0.73 -1.30
C GLY A 173 0.83 0.20 -1.81
N ALA A 174 -0.23 1.01 -1.71
CA ALA A 174 -1.56 0.71 -2.22
C ALA A 174 -1.90 1.62 -3.40
N LYS A 175 -2.72 1.13 -4.31
CA LYS A 175 -3.27 1.90 -5.43
C LYS A 175 -4.56 2.57 -4.97
N ILE A 176 -4.66 3.88 -5.15
CA ILE A 176 -5.81 4.68 -4.70
C ILE A 176 -6.51 5.24 -5.94
N ALA A 177 -7.80 4.95 -6.08
CA ALA A 177 -8.63 5.46 -7.17
C ALA A 177 -9.83 6.21 -6.60
N ILE A 178 -9.97 7.48 -6.95
CA ILE A 178 -11.17 8.26 -6.63
C ILE A 178 -12.24 7.91 -7.67
N ARG A 179 -13.43 7.56 -7.22
CA ARG A 179 -14.58 7.10 -8.01
C ARG A 179 -15.87 7.72 -7.47
N GLY A 180 -16.95 7.60 -8.23
CA GLY A 180 -18.27 8.11 -7.87
C GLY A 180 -18.62 9.46 -8.48
N ARG A 181 -19.83 9.93 -8.17
CA ARG A 181 -20.41 11.17 -8.70
C ARG A 181 -19.54 12.38 -8.33
N GLY A 182 -19.21 13.21 -9.32
CA GLY A 182 -18.34 14.38 -9.15
C GLY A 182 -16.83 14.11 -9.25
N SER A 183 -16.39 12.84 -9.38
CA SER A 183 -14.95 12.52 -9.47
C SER A 183 -14.28 12.93 -10.79
N VAL A 184 -15.03 13.09 -11.88
CA VAL A 184 -14.48 13.45 -13.20
C VAL A 184 -14.82 14.91 -13.50
N LYS A 185 -13.79 15.71 -13.80
CA LYS A 185 -13.98 17.09 -14.24
C LYS A 185 -14.72 17.10 -15.59
N GLU A 186 -15.84 17.80 -15.65
CA GLU A 186 -16.71 17.91 -16.84
C GLU A 186 -15.86 18.21 -18.09
N GLY A 187 -15.90 17.32 -19.09
CA GLY A 187 -15.21 17.49 -20.38
C GLY A 187 -14.20 16.39 -20.78
N LYS A 188 -13.81 15.48 -19.87
CA LYS A 188 -13.13 14.24 -20.28
C LYS A 188 -14.14 13.11 -20.43
N ALA A 189 -14.28 12.61 -21.66
CA ALA A 189 -15.15 11.47 -21.98
C ALA A 189 -14.84 10.29 -21.04
N ALA A 190 -15.70 10.09 -20.05
CA ALA A 190 -15.66 8.91 -19.21
C ALA A 190 -16.16 7.74 -20.07
N THR A 191 -15.28 6.80 -20.38
CA THR A 191 -15.69 5.50 -20.90
C THR A 191 -16.69 4.92 -19.91
N MET A 192 -17.91 4.69 -20.40
CA MET A 192 -19.05 4.13 -19.65
C MET A 192 -18.74 2.71 -19.18
N THR A 193 -18.02 2.56 -18.08
CA THR A 193 -17.78 1.27 -17.43
C THR A 193 -17.81 1.46 -15.91
N ASP A 194 -18.93 1.03 -15.32
CA ASP A 194 -19.20 0.74 -13.91
C ASP A 194 -18.82 1.79 -12.84
N GLY A 195 -19.86 2.29 -12.14
CA GLY A 195 -19.71 3.06 -10.89
C GLY A 195 -20.09 4.54 -10.93
N VAL A 196 -20.83 4.99 -11.96
CA VAL A 196 -21.32 6.38 -12.04
C VAL A 196 -22.50 6.64 -11.07
N GLU A 197 -23.15 5.59 -10.56
CA GLU A 197 -24.23 5.71 -9.57
C GLU A 197 -23.73 5.83 -8.12
N ASP A 198 -22.52 5.35 -7.82
CA ASP A 198 -21.98 5.37 -6.47
C ASP A 198 -21.66 6.81 -6.02
N ASP A 199 -21.93 7.10 -4.74
CA ASP A 199 -21.50 8.34 -4.09
C ASP A 199 -19.97 8.49 -4.12
N LEU A 200 -19.48 9.72 -3.93
CA LEU A 200 -18.05 10.02 -4.00
C LEU A 200 -17.27 9.14 -2.99
N HIS A 201 -16.34 8.33 -3.51
CA HIS A 201 -15.56 7.41 -2.70
C HIS A 201 -14.14 7.19 -3.24
N CYS A 202 -13.24 6.81 -2.34
CA CYS A 202 -11.91 6.34 -2.67
C CYS A 202 -11.89 4.80 -2.62
N GLN A 203 -11.55 4.15 -3.72
CA GLN A 203 -11.25 2.73 -3.77
C GLN A 203 -9.74 2.51 -3.60
N VAL A 204 -9.38 1.73 -2.57
CA VAL A 204 -7.99 1.38 -2.27
C VAL A 204 -7.78 -0.09 -2.62
N ALA A 205 -6.74 -0.41 -3.37
CA ALA A 205 -6.39 -1.79 -3.73
C ALA A 205 -4.90 -2.06 -3.52
N ALA A 206 -4.54 -3.15 -2.83
CA ALA A 206 -3.15 -3.54 -2.62
C ALA A 206 -2.98 -5.06 -2.58
N ASP A 207 -1.72 -5.52 -2.54
CA ASP A 207 -1.37 -6.93 -2.46
C ASP A 207 -1.53 -7.50 -1.03
N SER A 208 -1.63 -6.64 -0.01
CA SER A 208 -1.81 -7.02 1.39
C SER A 208 -2.86 -6.14 2.06
N GLN A 209 -3.65 -6.74 2.96
CA GLN A 209 -4.66 -6.06 3.76
C GLN A 209 -4.04 -4.94 4.62
N GLU A 210 -2.83 -5.15 5.15
CA GLU A 210 -2.14 -4.14 5.98
C GLU A 210 -1.83 -2.85 5.20
N LYS A 211 -1.48 -2.99 3.91
CA LYS A 211 -1.22 -1.84 3.02
C LYS A 211 -2.50 -1.06 2.74
N VAL A 212 -3.61 -1.78 2.54
CA VAL A 212 -4.93 -1.18 2.34
C VAL A 212 -5.35 -0.39 3.59
N GLU A 213 -5.27 -1.00 4.77
CA GLU A 213 -5.60 -0.34 6.05
C GLU A 213 -4.74 0.91 6.30
N LYS A 214 -3.45 0.86 5.94
CA LYS A 214 -2.56 2.03 6.05
C LYS A 214 -3.01 3.16 5.13
N ALA A 215 -3.38 2.87 3.89
CA ALA A 215 -3.92 3.87 2.95
C ALA A 215 -5.26 4.44 3.43
N VAL A 216 -6.18 3.59 3.89
CA VAL A 216 -7.49 4.00 4.43
C VAL A 216 -7.31 4.96 5.61
N LYS A 217 -6.39 4.66 6.55
CA LYS A 217 -6.05 5.55 7.67
C LYS A 217 -5.54 6.92 7.20
N MET A 218 -4.70 6.97 6.17
CA MET A 218 -4.19 8.24 5.63
C MET A 218 -5.29 9.06 4.96
N ILE A 219 -6.19 8.42 4.21
CA ILE A 219 -7.33 9.07 3.57
C ILE A 219 -8.28 9.63 4.64
N ASN A 220 -8.67 8.83 5.63
CA ASN A 220 -9.54 9.27 6.72
C ASN A 220 -8.95 10.45 7.50
N LYS A 221 -7.64 10.42 7.77
CA LYS A 221 -6.96 11.54 8.44
C LYS A 221 -7.10 12.85 7.65
N ILE A 222 -6.99 12.82 6.32
CA ILE A 222 -7.17 14.01 5.48
C ILE A 222 -8.62 14.48 5.51
N ILE A 223 -9.58 13.56 5.42
CA ILE A 223 -11.02 13.87 5.48
C ILE A 223 -11.37 14.49 6.83
N GLU A 224 -10.95 13.88 7.94
CA GLU A 224 -11.17 14.40 9.29
C GLU A 224 -10.56 15.79 9.49
N THR A 225 -9.34 16.02 8.99
CA THR A 225 -8.70 17.33 9.01
C THR A 225 -9.49 18.35 8.18
N ALA A 226 -10.01 17.95 7.02
CA ALA A 226 -10.82 18.83 6.17
C ALA A 226 -12.18 19.19 6.82
N CYS A 227 -12.80 18.26 7.54
CA CYS A 227 -14.08 18.52 8.22
C CYS A 227 -13.93 19.31 9.53
N SER A 228 -12.81 19.13 10.25
CA SER A 228 -12.62 19.72 11.59
C SER A 228 -12.01 21.12 11.56
N THR A 229 -11.21 21.43 10.54
CA THR A 229 -10.52 22.72 10.42
C THR A 229 -11.17 23.55 9.32
N PRO A 230 -11.64 24.78 9.61
CA PRO A 230 -12.19 25.65 8.58
C PRO A 230 -11.14 25.99 7.52
N ASP A 231 -11.62 26.24 6.31
CA ASP A 231 -10.84 26.42 5.08
C ASP A 231 -9.66 27.40 5.20
N ALA A 232 -9.83 28.44 6.01
CA ALA A 232 -8.82 29.45 6.25
C ALA A 232 -7.62 28.93 7.05
N MET A 233 -7.79 27.95 7.94
CA MET A 233 -6.75 27.48 8.87
C MET A 233 -6.14 26.14 8.44
N ASN A 234 -6.59 25.55 7.32
CA ASN A 234 -6.08 24.28 6.86
C ASN A 234 -4.67 24.43 6.24
N ASP A 235 -3.64 24.09 7.02
CA ASP A 235 -2.24 24.18 6.62
C ASP A 235 -1.91 23.30 5.39
N LEU A 236 -2.55 22.14 5.27
CA LEU A 236 -2.35 21.26 4.11
C LEU A 236 -2.83 21.92 2.82
N LYS A 237 -4.02 22.53 2.85
CA LYS A 237 -4.58 23.28 1.71
C LYS A 237 -3.69 24.47 1.37
N ARG A 238 -3.23 25.24 2.36
CA ARG A 238 -2.30 26.37 2.17
C ARG A 238 -0.98 25.94 1.52
N HIS A 239 -0.38 24.85 2.00
CA HIS A 239 0.85 24.31 1.45
C HIS A 239 0.65 23.85 -0.01
N GLN A 240 -0.44 23.13 -0.30
CA GLN A 240 -0.77 22.67 -1.65
C GLN A 240 -1.00 23.83 -2.62
N LEU A 241 -1.68 24.89 -2.19
CA LEU A 241 -1.90 26.10 -3.00
C LEU A 241 -0.59 26.85 -3.26
N ARG A 242 0.29 26.93 -2.26
CA ARG A 242 1.63 27.50 -2.40
C ARG A 242 2.45 26.71 -3.43
N GLU A 243 2.53 25.39 -3.27
CA GLU A 243 3.25 24.50 -4.19
C GLU A 243 2.69 24.61 -5.63
N LEU A 244 1.36 24.67 -5.78
CA LEU A 244 0.73 24.87 -7.08
C LEU A 244 1.14 26.21 -7.72
N ALA A 245 1.18 27.29 -6.94
CA ALA A 245 1.60 28.60 -7.40
C ALA A 245 3.09 28.61 -7.79
N THR A 246 3.95 27.92 -7.04
CA THR A 246 5.37 27.74 -7.39
C THR A 246 5.51 27.00 -8.72
N LEU A 247 4.79 25.89 -8.91
CA LEU A 247 4.84 25.08 -10.13
C LEU A 247 4.29 25.79 -11.37
N ASN A 248 3.36 26.73 -11.18
CA ASN A 248 2.80 27.55 -12.26
C ASN A 248 3.56 28.86 -12.47
N GLY A 249 4.58 29.16 -11.65
CA GLY A 249 5.34 30.42 -11.73
C GLY A 249 4.51 31.65 -11.37
N THR A 250 3.36 31.48 -10.71
CA THR A 250 2.48 32.56 -10.25
C THR A 250 2.62 32.82 -8.76
N LEU A 251 3.59 32.18 -8.09
CA LEU A 251 3.88 32.41 -6.69
C LEU A 251 4.25 33.87 -6.48
N ARG A 252 3.47 34.54 -5.64
CA ARG A 252 3.75 35.90 -5.17
C ARG A 252 4.21 35.72 -3.74
N ASP A 253 5.50 35.93 -3.48
CA ASP A 253 6.05 35.91 -2.12
C ASP A 253 5.64 37.20 -1.40
N ASP A 254 4.37 37.30 -1.01
CA ASP A 254 3.83 38.44 -0.25
C ASP A 254 4.54 38.60 1.11
N GLU A 255 5.19 37.54 1.62
CA GLU A 255 5.89 37.51 2.92
C GLU A 255 7.26 38.23 2.89
N SER A 256 7.80 38.52 1.70
CA SER A 256 9.09 39.21 1.54
C SER A 256 9.01 40.43 0.60
N GLN A 257 7.80 40.87 0.22
CA GLN A 257 7.61 42.05 -0.61
C GLN A 257 7.79 43.33 0.23
N THR A 258 8.99 43.91 0.15
CA THR A 258 9.30 45.23 0.68
C THR A 258 8.53 46.29 -0.11
N CYS A 259 7.90 47.23 0.60
CA CYS A 259 7.23 48.35 -0.03
C CYS A 259 8.26 49.24 -0.74
N ALA A 260 8.12 49.43 -2.06
CA ALA A 260 9.00 50.30 -2.84
C ALA A 260 8.90 51.82 -2.49
N ASN A 261 8.04 52.18 -1.54
CA ASN A 261 7.86 53.56 -1.05
C ASN A 261 8.53 53.80 0.31
N CYS A 262 8.40 52.89 1.28
CA CYS A 262 8.94 53.06 2.63
C CYS A 262 9.95 51.98 3.04
N GLY A 263 10.13 50.93 2.25
CA GLY A 263 11.03 49.81 2.54
C GLY A 263 10.50 48.80 3.57
N GLU A 264 9.32 49.02 4.16
CA GLU A 264 8.72 48.11 5.13
C GLU A 264 7.96 46.97 4.46
N ASN A 265 7.92 45.81 5.14
CA ASN A 265 7.22 44.62 4.66
C ASN A 265 5.74 44.67 5.03
N GLY A 266 4.89 44.02 4.22
CA GLY A 266 3.49 43.77 4.57
C GLY A 266 2.45 44.68 3.91
N HIS A 267 2.84 45.55 2.97
CA HIS A 267 1.90 46.35 2.17
C HIS A 267 2.48 46.74 0.81
N ARG A 268 1.60 47.13 -0.14
CA ARG A 268 1.98 47.55 -1.50
C ARG A 268 2.20 49.06 -1.57
N ARG A 269 2.94 49.54 -2.58
CA ARG A 269 3.24 50.97 -2.78
C ARG A 269 2.00 51.88 -2.73
N TRP A 270 0.85 51.42 -3.24
CA TRP A 270 -0.40 52.20 -3.26
C TRP A 270 -1.25 52.06 -1.98
N GLU A 271 -0.94 51.07 -1.13
CA GLU A 271 -1.52 50.87 0.21
C GLU A 271 -0.55 51.34 1.30
N CYS A 272 0.49 52.10 0.92
CA CYS A 272 1.51 52.54 1.85
C CYS A 272 0.95 53.62 2.80
N PRO A 273 1.02 53.41 4.12
CA PRO A 273 0.55 54.40 5.10
C PRO A 273 1.49 55.62 5.17
N HIS A 274 2.70 55.52 4.63
CA HIS A 274 3.66 56.60 4.54
C HIS A 274 3.47 57.41 3.26
N ALA A 275 3.68 58.73 3.36
CA ALA A 275 3.64 59.64 2.22
C ALA A 275 4.54 59.13 1.08
N ALA A 276 4.10 59.32 -0.16
CA ALA A 276 4.85 58.90 -1.34
C ALA A 276 6.22 59.58 -1.39
N ASN A 277 7.28 58.85 -1.03
CA ASN A 277 8.64 59.31 -1.08
C ASN A 277 9.22 59.04 -2.48
N VAL A 278 8.97 59.99 -3.38
CA VAL A 278 9.36 59.93 -4.79
C VAL A 278 10.89 60.04 -4.96
N THR A 279 11.64 60.52 -3.95
CA THR A 279 13.07 60.78 -4.07
C THR A 279 13.97 59.58 -3.77
N LEU A 280 13.44 58.51 -3.17
CA LEU A 280 14.22 57.30 -2.84
C LEU A 280 14.80 56.58 -4.07
N ASN A 281 14.12 56.66 -5.21
CA ASN A 281 14.56 56.02 -6.46
C ASN A 281 15.31 56.97 -7.42
N ILE A 282 15.50 58.23 -7.03
CA ILE A 282 16.17 59.23 -7.86
C ILE A 282 17.66 59.24 -7.50
N THR A 283 18.47 58.62 -8.35
CA THR A 283 19.94 58.63 -8.25
C THR A 283 20.50 59.78 -9.08
N CYS A 284 21.29 60.64 -8.45
CA CYS A 284 21.93 61.77 -9.11
C CYS A 284 23.02 61.28 -10.09
N GLN A 285 22.90 61.65 -11.36
CA GLN A 285 23.86 61.26 -12.41
C GLN A 285 25.24 61.94 -12.28
N ARG A 286 25.38 62.97 -11.42
CA ARG A 286 26.67 63.66 -11.20
C ARG A 286 27.47 63.08 -10.04
N CYS A 287 26.82 62.76 -8.92
CA CYS A 287 27.52 62.29 -7.72
C CYS A 287 27.17 60.84 -7.30
N GLY A 288 26.24 60.19 -7.99
CA GLY A 288 25.80 58.83 -7.68
C GLY A 288 24.98 58.70 -6.39
N ALA A 289 24.74 59.78 -5.65
CA ALA A 289 23.96 59.75 -4.41
C ALA A 289 22.45 59.76 -4.70
N VAL A 290 21.69 59.05 -3.87
CA VAL A 290 20.22 58.97 -3.94
C VAL A 290 19.56 60.15 -3.22
N GLY A 291 18.38 60.58 -3.67
CA GLY A 291 17.55 61.58 -2.97
C GLY A 291 17.47 62.97 -3.60
N HIS A 292 18.13 63.23 -4.73
CA HIS A 292 18.06 64.52 -5.46
C HIS A 292 18.32 64.34 -6.96
N VAL A 293 17.83 65.28 -7.77
CA VAL A 293 18.05 65.31 -9.23
C VAL A 293 19.41 65.93 -9.55
N ALA A 294 20.01 65.58 -10.69
CA ALA A 294 21.33 66.09 -11.11
C ALA A 294 21.42 67.62 -11.21
N GLN A 295 20.30 68.32 -11.38
CA GLN A 295 20.24 69.79 -11.38
C GLN A 295 20.43 70.40 -10.00
N ASP A 296 19.96 69.72 -8.95
CA ASP A 296 20.07 70.15 -7.54
C ASP A 296 21.34 69.61 -6.87
N CYS A 297 22.27 69.09 -7.65
CA CYS A 297 23.48 68.50 -7.13
C CYS A 297 24.44 69.59 -6.63
N ARG A 298 24.65 69.63 -5.31
CA ARG A 298 25.61 70.53 -4.64
C ARG A 298 27.08 70.17 -4.89
N MET A 299 27.37 69.02 -5.50
CA MET A 299 28.72 68.65 -5.92
C MET A 299 28.93 69.20 -7.34
N ASN A 300 29.58 70.36 -7.45
CA ASN A 300 29.81 71.03 -8.71
C ASN A 300 31.23 70.76 -9.23
N THR A 301 31.40 69.63 -9.92
CA THR A 301 32.35 69.39 -11.02
C THR A 301 31.81 68.29 -11.91
#